data_AF-A0A6I6MP42-F1
#
_entry.id   AF-A0A6I6MP42-F1
#
_cell.length_a   1.000
_cell.length_b   1.000
_cell.length_c   1.000
_cell.angle_alpha   90.00
_cell.angle_beta   90.00
_cell.angle_gamma   90.00
#
_symmetry.space_group_name_H-M   'P 1'
#
loop_
_entity.id
_entity.type
_entity.pdbx_description
1 polymer ?
#
loop_
_entity_poly.entity_id
_entity_poly.type
_entity_poly.pdbx_seq_one_letter_code
_entity_poly.pdbx_strand_id
1 'polypeptide(L)'
;MSGSQRPVFASDDWMHEQQMRAELEAEAWRRLRHELAAPPPAQATAPSTQIDPHQTGSTILKAVVRFTLAAFGAYLAFLAAVDSQLGEFEVWLAVGATFAVTLALTMFGPLRRFVHMLAETTRWMLLIAIGFGAVWMVTHYVV
;
A
#
# COMPACT_ATOMS: atom_id res chain seq x y z
N MET A 1 -5.45 -9.18 52.49
CA MET A 1 -6.81 -8.61 52.62
C MET A 1 -6.77 -7.18 52.06
N SER A 2 -6.98 -7.01 50.76
CA SER A 2 -7.10 -5.69 50.12
C SER A 2 -8.57 -5.46 49.79
N GLY A 3 -9.26 -4.70 50.63
CA GLY A 3 -10.64 -4.31 50.37
C GLY A 3 -10.70 -3.41 49.14
N SER A 4 -11.53 -3.78 48.17
CA SER A 4 -12.00 -2.88 47.12
C SER A 4 -12.83 -1.77 47.80
N GLN A 5 -12.20 -0.68 48.19
CA GLN A 5 -12.90 0.54 48.60
C GLN A 5 -13.61 1.09 47.36
N ARG A 6 -14.91 0.83 47.26
CA ARG A 6 -15.77 1.52 46.30
C ARG A 6 -15.77 3.00 46.69
N PRO A 7 -15.60 3.94 45.75
CA PRO A 7 -15.67 5.36 46.07
C PRO A 7 -17.04 5.67 46.66
N VAL A 8 -17.05 6.39 47.80
CA VAL A 8 -18.28 6.83 48.44
C VAL A 8 -18.83 7.99 47.60
N PHE A 9 -19.82 7.68 46.75
CA PHE A 9 -20.53 8.69 45.99
C PHE A 9 -21.17 9.72 46.95
N ALA A 10 -21.15 10.99 46.56
CA ALA A 10 -21.67 12.13 47.34
C ALA A 10 -20.96 12.42 48.68
N SER A 11 -19.74 11.92 48.90
CA SER A 11 -18.84 12.49 49.92
C SER A 11 -18.35 13.88 49.49
N ASP A 12 -17.94 14.71 50.46
CA ASP A 12 -17.39 16.05 50.17
C ASP A 12 -16.16 15.97 49.26
N ASP A 13 -15.29 14.98 49.47
CA ASP A 13 -14.12 14.73 48.62
C ASP A 13 -14.52 14.37 47.18
N TRP A 14 -15.56 13.52 47.02
CA TRP A 14 -16.07 13.15 45.71
C TRP A 14 -16.72 14.35 45.01
N MET A 15 -17.48 15.17 45.73
CA MET A 15 -18.10 16.38 45.19
C MET A 15 -17.04 17.41 44.78
N HIS A 16 -15.99 17.59 45.59
CA HIS A 16 -14.88 18.48 45.26
C HIS A 16 -14.14 18.01 44.02
N GLU A 17 -13.88 16.70 43.88
CA GLU A 17 -13.27 16.13 42.68
C GLU A 17 -14.15 16.35 41.43
N GLN A 18 -15.47 16.15 41.55
CA GLN A 18 -16.40 16.43 40.45
C GLN A 18 -16.43 17.91 40.06
N GLN A 19 -16.41 18.81 41.04
CA GLN A 19 -16.37 20.25 40.79
C GLN A 19 -15.08 20.65 40.08
N MET A 20 -13.93 20.16 40.54
CA MET A 20 -12.63 20.44 39.91
C MET A 20 -12.57 19.92 38.47
N ARG A 21 -13.13 18.73 38.21
CA ARG A 21 -13.24 18.19 36.84
C ARG A 21 -14.11 19.08 35.95
N ALA A 22 -15.24 19.55 36.46
CA ALA A 22 -16.13 20.45 35.73
C ALA A 22 -15.46 21.81 35.42
N GLU A 23 -14.68 22.36 36.36
CA GLU A 23 -13.94 23.62 36.16
C GLU A 23 -12.85 23.47 35.08
N LEU A 24 -12.11 22.37 35.09
CA LEU A 24 -11.08 22.07 34.07
C LEU A 24 -11.68 21.88 32.68
N GLU A 25 -12.80 21.16 32.58
CA GLU A 25 -13.51 20.99 31.30
C GLU A 25 -14.02 22.34 30.79
N ALA A 26 -14.60 23.17 31.66
CA ALA A 26 -15.08 24.50 31.29
C ALA A 26 -13.95 25.42 30.80
N GLU A 27 -12.76 25.35 31.41
CA GLU A 27 -11.58 26.06 30.94
C GLU A 27 -11.08 25.55 29.57
N ALA A 28 -11.04 24.24 29.37
CA ALA A 28 -10.69 23.65 28.08
C ALA A 28 -11.63 24.12 26.97
N TRP A 29 -12.94 24.17 27.23
CA TRP A 29 -13.93 24.71 26.29
C TRP A 29 -13.76 26.21 26.02
N ARG A 30 -13.33 27.00 27.02
CA ARG A 30 -13.01 28.42 26.81
C ARG A 30 -11.78 28.58 25.91
N ARG A 31 -10.71 27.80 26.13
CA ARG A 31 -9.49 27.82 25.31
C ARG A 31 -9.78 27.39 23.87
N LEU A 32 -10.50 26.29 23.68
CA LEU A 32 -10.88 25.81 22.36
C LEU A 32 -11.65 26.88 21.56
N ARG A 33 -12.60 27.58 22.20
CA ARG A 33 -13.32 28.69 21.55
C ARG A 33 -12.42 29.86 21.18
N HIS A 34 -11.40 30.17 21.97
CA HIS A 34 -10.41 31.20 21.63
C HIS A 34 -9.52 30.76 20.46
N GLU A 35 -9.08 29.50 20.44
CA GLU A 35 -8.29 28.93 19.35
C GLU A 35 -9.07 28.86 18.03
N LEU A 36 -10.34 28.49 18.07
CA LEU A 36 -11.24 28.49 16.91
C LEU A 36 -11.61 29.91 16.43
N ALA A 37 -11.66 30.88 17.34
CA ALA A 37 -11.88 32.28 17.00
C ALA A 37 -10.62 32.98 16.46
N ALA A 38 -9.44 32.40 16.68
CA ALA A 38 -8.23 32.87 16.02
C ALA A 38 -8.35 32.59 14.50
N PRO A 39 -8.02 33.56 13.63
CA PRO A 39 -7.97 33.30 12.21
C PRO A 39 -7.02 32.12 11.97
N PRO A 40 -7.40 31.14 11.13
CA PRO A 40 -6.57 29.96 10.93
C PRO A 40 -5.16 30.43 10.51
N PRO A 41 -4.09 29.87 11.09
CA PRO A 41 -2.75 30.15 10.61
C PRO A 41 -2.76 29.86 9.11
N ALA A 42 -2.26 30.79 8.31
CA ALA A 42 -2.24 30.67 6.85
C ALA A 42 -1.77 29.26 6.51
N GLN A 43 -2.71 28.42 6.06
CA GLN A 43 -2.40 27.05 5.71
C GLN A 43 -1.41 27.16 4.58
N ALA A 44 -0.13 26.85 4.86
CA ALA A 44 0.84 26.60 3.83
C ALA A 44 0.17 25.56 2.93
N THR A 45 -0.25 26.00 1.75
CA THR A 45 -0.99 25.18 0.82
C THR A 45 -0.04 24.05 0.50
N ALA A 46 -0.26 22.88 1.11
CA ALA A 46 0.44 21.68 0.68
C ALA A 46 0.19 21.62 -0.83
N PRO A 47 1.24 21.53 -1.67
CA PRO A 47 1.03 21.49 -3.10
C PRO A 47 0.02 20.38 -3.35
N SER A 48 -1.10 20.74 -3.96
CA SER A 48 -2.05 19.77 -4.47
C SER A 48 -1.28 18.99 -5.52
N THR A 49 -0.69 17.87 -5.11
CA THR A 49 -0.16 16.89 -6.05
C THR A 49 -1.39 16.41 -6.81
N GLN A 50 -1.68 17.08 -7.93
CA GLN A 50 -2.67 16.67 -8.89
C GLN A 50 -2.24 15.27 -9.32
N ILE A 51 -2.90 14.25 -8.77
CA ILE A 51 -2.64 12.86 -9.12
C ILE A 51 -3.11 12.75 -10.56
N ASP A 52 -2.17 12.86 -11.50
CA ASP A 52 -2.43 12.71 -12.91
C ASP A 52 -2.93 11.27 -13.16
N PRO A 53 -4.21 11.08 -13.53
CA PRO A 53 -4.76 9.74 -13.75
C PRO A 53 -4.02 9.01 -14.87
N HIS A 54 -3.43 9.75 -15.82
CA HIS A 54 -2.71 9.21 -16.97
C HIS A 54 -1.29 8.73 -16.61
N GLN A 55 -0.73 9.18 -15.47
CA GLN A 55 0.54 8.64 -14.95
C GLN A 55 0.34 7.33 -14.17
N THR A 56 -0.89 7.02 -13.76
CA THR A 56 -1.20 5.78 -13.05
C THR A 56 -1.43 4.65 -14.06
N GLY A 57 -0.35 4.18 -14.70
CA GLY A 57 -0.41 3.04 -15.63
C GLY A 57 -1.03 1.79 -14.97
N SER A 58 -1.63 0.91 -15.79
CA SER A 58 -2.46 -0.24 -15.38
C SER A 58 -1.88 -1.03 -14.19
N THR A 59 -2.64 -1.08 -13.09
CA THR A 59 -2.29 -1.84 -11.88
C THR A 59 -2.24 -3.34 -12.15
N ILE A 60 -3.18 -3.85 -12.96
CA ILE A 60 -3.23 -5.25 -13.37
C ILE A 60 -1.98 -5.61 -14.16
N LEU A 61 -1.60 -4.78 -15.14
CA LEU A 61 -0.45 -5.09 -15.98
C LEU A 61 0.86 -5.06 -15.20
N LYS A 62 1.00 -4.12 -14.26
CA LYS A 62 2.11 -4.10 -13.30
C LYS A 62 2.12 -5.35 -12.41
N ALA A 63 0.95 -5.83 -11.96
CA ALA A 63 0.86 -7.06 -11.17
C ALA A 63 1.29 -8.29 -11.97
N VAL A 64 0.86 -8.40 -13.24
CA VAL A 64 1.28 -9.47 -14.16
C VAL A 64 2.80 -9.42 -14.34
N VAL A 65 3.37 -8.26 -14.67
CA VAL A 65 4.82 -8.12 -14.84
C VAL A 65 5.59 -8.55 -13.59
N ARG A 66 5.14 -8.13 -12.39
CA ARG A 66 5.76 -8.55 -11.12
C ARG A 66 5.67 -10.04 -10.90
N PHE A 67 4.51 -10.63 -11.16
CA PHE A 67 4.31 -12.06 -11.05
C PHE A 67 5.23 -12.83 -11.98
N THR A 68 5.35 -12.42 -13.25
CA THR A 68 6.25 -13.04 -14.23
C THR A 68 7.72 -12.92 -13.82
N LEU A 69 8.15 -11.76 -13.32
CA LEU A 69 9.51 -11.57 -12.78
C LEU A 69 9.78 -12.46 -11.56
N ALA A 70 8.84 -12.54 -10.62
CA ALA A 70 8.97 -13.39 -9.45
C ALA A 70 8.99 -14.88 -9.82
N ALA A 71 8.13 -15.30 -10.75
CA ALA A 71 8.10 -16.66 -11.29
C ALA A 71 9.41 -17.02 -12.01
N PHE A 72 9.97 -16.08 -12.78
CA PHE A 72 11.27 -16.25 -13.41
C PHE A 72 12.40 -16.43 -12.39
N GLY A 73 12.46 -15.59 -11.34
CA GLY A 73 13.43 -15.75 -10.25
C GLY A 73 13.28 -17.09 -9.52
N ALA A 74 12.05 -17.49 -9.23
CA ALA A 74 11.73 -18.77 -8.59
C ALA A 74 12.14 -19.97 -9.47
N TYR A 75 11.97 -19.86 -10.79
CA TYR A 75 12.42 -20.88 -11.74
C TYR A 75 13.95 -21.02 -11.78
N LEU A 76 14.69 -19.91 -11.73
CA LEU A 76 16.15 -19.96 -11.60
C LEU A 76 16.59 -20.61 -10.29
N ALA A 77 15.89 -20.32 -9.18
CA ALA A 77 16.16 -20.95 -7.89
C ALA A 77 15.87 -22.46 -7.92
N PHE A 78 14.81 -22.88 -8.60
CA PHE A 78 14.52 -24.29 -8.85
C PHE A 78 15.70 -24.98 -9.55
N LEU A 79 16.16 -24.40 -10.67
CA LEU A 79 17.29 -24.96 -11.42
C LEU A 79 18.56 -25.05 -10.56
N ALA A 80 18.88 -23.98 -9.82
CA ALA A 80 20.05 -23.96 -8.93
C ALA A 80 19.94 -24.98 -7.79
N ALA A 81 18.76 -25.17 -7.22
CA ALA A 81 18.51 -26.14 -6.15
C ALA A 81 18.64 -27.58 -6.64
N VAL A 82 18.10 -27.88 -7.83
CA VAL A 82 18.26 -29.20 -8.48
C VAL A 82 19.71 -29.47 -8.82
N ASP A 83 20.43 -28.49 -9.37
CA ASP A 83 21.86 -28.60 -9.67
C ASP A 83 22.71 -28.85 -8.41
N SER A 84 22.32 -28.25 -7.29
CA SER A 84 22.95 -28.43 -5.99
C SER A 84 22.56 -29.74 -5.29
N GLN A 85 21.75 -30.60 -5.92
CA GLN A 85 21.25 -31.86 -5.37
C GLN A 85 20.55 -31.71 -4.01
N LEU A 86 19.83 -30.61 -3.82
CA LEU A 86 19.05 -30.39 -2.60
C LEU A 86 17.88 -31.38 -2.50
N GLY A 87 17.43 -31.65 -1.27
CA GLY A 87 16.23 -32.43 -1.04
C GLY A 87 14.98 -31.68 -1.50
N GLU A 88 13.88 -32.43 -1.67
CA GLU A 88 12.62 -31.89 -2.21
C GLU A 88 12.09 -30.72 -1.38
N PHE A 89 12.16 -30.83 -0.05
CA PHE A 89 11.73 -29.76 0.84
C PHE A 89 12.57 -28.49 0.66
N GLU A 90 13.90 -28.61 0.61
CA GLU A 90 14.78 -27.47 0.43
C GLU A 90 14.58 -26.79 -0.94
N VAL A 91 14.33 -27.58 -1.99
CA VAL A 91 14.00 -27.05 -3.33
C VAL A 91 12.73 -26.18 -3.25
N TRP A 92 11.64 -26.68 -2.68
CA TRP A 92 10.39 -25.92 -2.58
C TRP A 92 10.54 -24.67 -1.70
N LEU A 93 11.32 -24.77 -0.61
CA LEU A 93 11.62 -23.64 0.26
C LEU A 93 12.43 -22.57 -0.49
N ALA A 94 13.45 -22.97 -1.26
CA ALA A 94 14.26 -22.05 -2.06
C ALA A 94 13.41 -21.35 -3.13
N VAL A 95 12.59 -22.11 -3.87
CA VAL A 95 11.67 -21.58 -4.89
C VAL A 95 10.71 -20.55 -4.28
N GLY A 96 10.04 -20.91 -3.18
CA GLY A 96 9.10 -20.03 -2.50
C GLY A 96 9.76 -18.77 -1.91
N ALA A 97 10.94 -18.92 -1.31
CA ALA A 97 11.70 -17.81 -0.76
C ALA A 97 12.18 -16.85 -1.85
N THR A 98 12.76 -17.37 -2.94
CA THR A 98 13.21 -16.54 -4.07
C THR A 98 12.03 -15.82 -4.73
N PHE A 99 10.89 -16.51 -4.91
CA PHE A 99 9.67 -15.87 -5.41
C PHE A 99 9.26 -14.66 -4.54
N ALA A 100 9.16 -14.86 -3.23
CA ALA A 100 8.77 -13.82 -2.28
C ALA A 100 9.78 -12.65 -2.24
N VAL A 101 11.07 -12.97 -2.24
CA VAL A 101 12.16 -11.97 -2.25
C VAL A 101 12.14 -11.16 -3.54
N THR A 102 12.03 -11.80 -4.71
CA THR A 102 11.94 -11.09 -5.99
C THR A 102 10.71 -10.18 -6.02
N LEU A 103 9.55 -10.67 -5.55
CA LEU A 103 8.33 -9.87 -5.48
C LEU A 103 8.49 -8.66 -4.55
N ALA A 104 9.07 -8.85 -3.36
CA ALA A 104 9.37 -7.76 -2.44
C ALA A 104 10.34 -6.74 -3.07
N LEU A 105 11.41 -7.22 -3.72
CA LEU A 105 12.38 -6.37 -4.41
C LEU A 105 11.72 -5.50 -5.49
N THR A 106 10.70 -6.01 -6.19
CA THR A 106 9.95 -5.26 -7.20
C THR A 106 9.12 -4.08 -6.66
N MET A 107 9.00 -3.96 -5.33
CA MET A 107 8.31 -2.85 -4.68
C MET A 107 9.22 -1.65 -4.38
N PHE A 108 10.55 -1.82 -4.36
CA PHE A 108 11.49 -0.75 -4.04
C PHE A 108 11.75 0.19 -5.22
N GLY A 109 12.08 1.45 -4.93
CA GLY A 109 12.08 2.59 -5.87
C GLY A 109 12.61 2.31 -7.29
N PRO A 110 13.86 1.85 -7.47
CA PRO A 110 14.42 1.60 -8.80
C PRO A 110 13.70 0.48 -9.57
N LEU A 111 13.49 -0.67 -8.92
CA LEU A 111 12.79 -1.81 -9.51
C LEU A 111 11.31 -1.52 -9.77
N ARG A 112 10.67 -0.69 -8.94
CA ARG A 112 9.30 -0.23 -9.15
C ARG A 112 9.17 0.58 -10.44
N ARG A 113 10.16 1.44 -10.75
CA ARG A 113 10.20 2.19 -12.03
C ARG A 113 10.40 1.24 -13.21
N PHE A 114 11.30 0.27 -13.06
CA PHE A 114 11.52 -0.75 -14.08
C PHE A 114 10.26 -1.57 -14.40
N VAL A 115 9.54 -2.05 -13.37
CA VAL A 115 8.23 -2.71 -13.55
C VAL A 115 7.23 -1.80 -14.26
N HIS A 116 7.22 -0.51 -13.94
CA HIS A 116 6.32 0.42 -14.63
C HIS A 116 6.66 0.54 -16.12
N MET A 117 7.94 0.65 -16.47
CA MET A 117 8.38 0.69 -17.87
C MET A 117 8.00 -0.59 -18.61
N LEU A 118 8.23 -1.76 -18.01
CA LEU A 118 7.83 -3.06 -18.58
C LEU A 118 6.33 -3.19 -18.77
N ALA A 119 5.54 -2.70 -17.80
CA ALA A 119 4.09 -2.69 -17.93
C ALA A 119 3.67 -1.76 -19.08
N GLU A 120 4.30 -0.60 -19.20
CA GLU A 120 4.01 0.35 -20.27
C GLU A 120 4.35 -0.22 -21.65
N THR A 121 5.51 -0.87 -21.82
CA THR A 121 5.87 -1.53 -23.07
C THR A 121 4.92 -2.69 -23.40
N THR A 122 4.53 -3.49 -22.41
CA THR A 122 3.55 -4.57 -22.61
C THR A 122 2.20 -4.01 -23.07
N ARG A 123 1.76 -2.87 -22.53
CA ARG A 123 0.52 -2.19 -22.93
C ARG A 123 0.55 -1.85 -24.42
N TRP A 124 1.65 -1.24 -24.88
CA TRP A 124 1.81 -0.89 -26.29
C TRP A 124 1.89 -2.11 -27.19
N MET A 125 2.60 -3.17 -26.79
CA MET A 125 2.64 -4.42 -27.56
C MET A 125 1.25 -5.04 -27.72
N LEU A 126 0.44 -5.07 -26.65
CA LEU A 126 -0.93 -5.59 -26.72
C LEU A 126 -1.80 -4.77 -27.67
N LEU A 127 -1.71 -3.43 -27.61
CA LEU A 127 -2.46 -2.56 -28.52
C LEU A 127 -2.06 -2.77 -29.99
N ILE A 128 -0.76 -2.90 -30.27
CA ILE A 128 -0.25 -3.17 -31.62
C ILE A 128 -0.72 -4.55 -32.10
N ALA A 129 -0.62 -5.58 -31.27
CA ALA A 129 -1.04 -6.94 -31.61
C ALA A 129 -2.55 -7.00 -31.91
N ILE A 130 -3.38 -6.32 -31.11
CA ILE A 130 -4.82 -6.22 -31.34
C ILE A 130 -5.11 -5.46 -32.63
N GLY A 131 -4.44 -4.33 -32.86
CA GLY A 131 -4.60 -3.55 -34.10
C GLY A 131 -4.24 -4.35 -35.34
N PHE A 132 -3.11 -5.05 -35.31
CA PHE A 132 -2.68 -5.91 -36.41
C PHE A 132 -3.63 -7.09 -36.62
N GLY A 133 -4.07 -7.74 -35.54
CA GLY A 133 -5.05 -8.82 -35.58
C GLY A 133 -6.39 -8.40 -36.17
N ALA A 134 -6.87 -7.19 -35.84
CA ALA A 134 -8.09 -6.63 -36.40
C ALA A 134 -7.96 -6.35 -37.91
N VAL A 135 -6.84 -5.75 -38.34
CA VAL A 135 -6.55 -5.52 -39.77
C VAL A 135 -6.48 -6.84 -40.54
N TRP A 136 -5.80 -7.83 -39.98
CA TRP A 136 -5.73 -9.17 -40.57
C TRP A 136 -7.12 -9.82 -40.71
N MET A 137 -7.96 -9.75 -39.67
CA MET A 137 -9.33 -10.25 -39.70
C MET A 137 -10.19 -9.57 -40.78
N VAL A 138 -10.14 -8.24 -40.87
CA VAL A 138 -10.90 -7.49 -41.88
C VAL A 138 -10.46 -7.89 -43.29
N THR A 139 -9.16 -7.99 -43.52
CA THR A 139 -8.62 -8.32 -44.85
C THR A 139 -8.88 -9.75 -45.31
N HIS A 140 -9.08 -10.71 -44.39
CA HIS A 140 -9.24 -12.13 -44.73
C HIS A 140 -10.68 -12.65 -44.63
N TYR A 141 -11.55 -12.00 -43.85
CA TYR A 141 -12.91 -12.48 -43.60
C TYR A 141 -14.01 -11.55 -44.08
N VAL A 142 -13.71 -10.27 -44.36
CA VAL A 142 -14.74 -9.27 -44.70
C VAL A 142 -14.64 -8.79 -46.16
N VAL A 143 -13.46 -8.92 -46.78
CA VAL A 143 -13.22 -8.65 -48.21
C VAL A 143 -13.14 -9.98 -48.96
#